data_AF-A0A9P5EHW2-F1
#
_entry.id   AF-A0A9P5EHW2-F1
#
_cell.length_a   1.000
_cell.length_b   1.000
_cell.length_c   1.000
_cell.angle_alpha   90.00
_cell.angle_beta   90.00
_cell.angle_gamma   90.00
#
_symmetry.space_group_name_H-M   'P 1'
#
loop_
_entity.id
_entity.type
_entity.pdbx_description
1 polymer ?
#
loop_
_entity_poly.entity_id
_entity_poly.type
_entity_poly.pdbx_seq_one_letter_code
_entity_poly.pdbx_strand_id
1 'polypeptide(L)'
;MEHFVPKHDSPELADQQRSDIESQSKQGCPSGELMDIDDCQEQQRQLLPEGALEAELAHLKAQLQEKTQKLEELQEKCEAMSQEAIKRDQDVIKFRKLWKKAAMEHDKFRASGQGFYQITDEDLVELINHLRLNIRDLSIQYFDGITIKGDTSTSYRPDYFKHLSNSTLERDGFMQYLKLSIRSHEVVQAFLWRVIVFEVFEKFDWLGADTSADFRHLRHGLKPSLFVNTEGGPPVPNHEAERKFHSWSSTTISMLLTSIDAEKANDYTKHMTDFHVNRIINTVDHLLRKDRERSFKNQLSAIITEAFALDKEISRQVARVIWRFNVPQPEEKAEQPHAAPSRPDLVMAPAVFKRGKSTGEGFDHETKLLDIVEGSK
;
A
#
# COMPACT_ATOMS: atom_id res chain seq x y z
N MET A 1 17.84 -18.53 -32.30
CA MET A 1 16.54 -17.87 -32.46
C MET A 1 15.51 -18.97 -32.67
N GLU A 2 14.96 -19.47 -31.57
CA GLU A 2 13.94 -20.52 -31.59
C GLU A 2 12.57 -19.87 -31.40
N HIS A 3 11.64 -20.24 -32.28
CA HIS A 3 10.28 -19.71 -32.31
C HIS A 3 9.45 -20.28 -31.16
N PHE A 4 9.00 -19.42 -30.26
CA PHE A 4 8.05 -19.75 -29.21
C PHE A 4 6.63 -19.75 -29.80
N VAL A 5 6.02 -20.93 -29.93
CA VAL A 5 4.61 -21.11 -30.28
C VAL A 5 3.82 -21.30 -28.98
N PRO A 6 2.84 -20.43 -28.63
CA PRO A 6 2.00 -20.68 -27.47
C PRO A 6 0.94 -21.72 -27.82
N LYS A 7 0.99 -22.89 -27.18
CA LYS A 7 -0.12 -23.82 -27.09
C LYS A 7 -1.14 -23.26 -26.09
N HIS A 8 -2.36 -23.02 -26.56
CA HIS A 8 -3.52 -22.78 -25.72
C HIS A 8 -4.25 -24.10 -25.52
N ASP A 9 -3.93 -24.79 -24.41
CA ASP A 9 -4.78 -25.83 -23.84
C ASP A 9 -5.32 -25.26 -22.51
N SER A 10 -6.59 -24.86 -22.52
CA SER A 10 -7.32 -24.49 -21.31
C SER A 10 -8.07 -25.73 -20.80
N PRO A 11 -7.87 -26.16 -19.55
CA PRO A 11 -8.71 -27.17 -18.93
C PRO A 11 -10.00 -26.51 -18.42
N GLU A 12 -11.11 -27.03 -18.96
CA GLU A 12 -12.29 -27.48 -18.23
C GLU A 12 -12.23 -27.27 -16.71
N LEU A 13 -12.99 -26.28 -16.22
CA LEU A 13 -13.34 -26.14 -14.81
C LEU A 13 -14.86 -26.02 -14.73
N ALA A 14 -15.47 -27.19 -14.52
CA ALA A 14 -16.82 -27.35 -14.02
C ALA A 14 -16.88 -27.01 -12.53
N ASP A 15 -18.06 -26.53 -12.13
CA ASP A 15 -18.70 -26.66 -10.82
C ASP A 15 -18.04 -26.03 -9.59
N GLN A 16 -18.63 -24.95 -9.07
CA GLN A 16 -19.28 -25.01 -7.74
C GLN A 16 -20.14 -23.76 -7.42
N GLN A 17 -21.35 -24.01 -6.90
CA GLN A 17 -22.16 -23.17 -6.01
C GLN A 17 -23.06 -22.04 -6.57
N ARG A 18 -24.35 -22.38 -6.74
CA ARG A 18 -25.49 -21.96 -5.87
C ARG A 18 -26.75 -22.68 -6.37
N SER A 19 -27.25 -23.76 -5.79
CA SER A 19 -28.02 -23.84 -4.53
C SER A 19 -28.93 -22.64 -4.30
N ASP A 20 -30.15 -22.71 -4.84
CA ASP A 20 -31.41 -22.66 -4.08
C ASP A 20 -32.56 -22.37 -5.05
N ILE A 21 -33.39 -23.39 -5.30
CA ILE A 21 -34.86 -23.38 -5.39
C ILE A 21 -35.24 -24.84 -5.71
N GLU A 22 -35.27 -25.63 -4.64
CA GLU A 22 -35.99 -26.89 -4.58
C GLU A 22 -37.33 -26.56 -3.92
N SER A 23 -38.45 -26.77 -4.62
CA SER A 23 -39.74 -27.16 -4.00
C SER A 23 -40.83 -27.41 -5.05
N GLN A 24 -41.26 -28.67 -5.09
CA GLN A 24 -42.61 -29.15 -5.47
C GLN A 24 -42.92 -29.11 -6.99
N SER A 25 -43.00 -30.24 -7.69
CA SER A 25 -44.12 -31.16 -7.53
C SER A 25 -43.80 -32.57 -8.06
N LYS A 26 -43.95 -33.55 -7.18
CA LYS A 26 -44.11 -34.97 -7.50
C LYS A 26 -45.57 -35.22 -7.85
N GLN A 27 -45.85 -35.76 -9.04
CA GLN A 27 -47.03 -36.57 -9.36
C GLN A 27 -46.76 -37.11 -10.78
N GLY A 28 -46.47 -38.39 -11.00
CA GLY A 28 -47.32 -39.52 -10.67
C GLY A 28 -48.05 -39.93 -11.93
N CYS A 29 -47.41 -40.72 -12.80
CA CYS A 29 -48.12 -41.44 -13.87
C CYS A 29 -48.94 -42.59 -13.25
N PRO A 30 -50.24 -42.72 -13.56
CA PRO A 30 -50.89 -44.01 -13.51
C PRO A 30 -51.06 -44.57 -14.93
N SER A 31 -50.78 -45.85 -15.02
CA SER A 31 -51.07 -46.70 -16.16
C SER A 31 -52.54 -47.13 -16.11
N GLY A 32 -53.19 -47.10 -17.28
CA GLY A 32 -54.35 -47.93 -17.61
C GLY A 32 -55.70 -47.53 -17.01
N GLU A 33 -56.64 -47.15 -17.88
CA GLU A 33 -57.92 -47.86 -18.00
C GLU A 33 -58.64 -47.44 -19.28
N LEU A 34 -58.97 -48.45 -20.07
CA LEU A 34 -59.81 -48.39 -21.26
C LEU A 34 -61.25 -48.32 -20.76
N MET A 35 -61.98 -47.23 -21.03
CA MET A 35 -63.43 -47.21 -20.90
C MET A 35 -64.05 -46.48 -22.07
N ASP A 36 -64.69 -47.26 -22.94
CA ASP A 36 -65.79 -46.85 -23.82
C ASP A 36 -66.92 -46.30 -22.96
N ILE A 37 -67.27 -45.03 -23.12
CA ILE A 37 -68.63 -44.52 -22.86
C ILE A 37 -68.89 -43.36 -23.85
N ASP A 38 -69.51 -43.74 -24.98
CA ASP A 38 -70.57 -42.95 -25.61
C ASP A 38 -71.53 -42.44 -24.52
N ASP A 39 -71.64 -41.12 -24.36
CA ASP A 39 -72.75 -40.35 -23.77
C ASP A 39 -72.22 -39.13 -22.99
N CYS A 40 -72.88 -37.98 -23.17
CA CYS A 40 -72.58 -36.63 -22.64
C CYS A 40 -71.63 -35.74 -23.47
N GLN A 41 -71.65 -35.89 -24.80
CA GLN A 41 -71.83 -34.68 -25.61
C GLN A 41 -73.21 -34.09 -25.27
N GLU A 42 -73.31 -32.76 -25.23
CA GLU A 42 -74.60 -32.02 -25.30
C GLU A 42 -75.25 -31.51 -23.99
N GLN A 43 -74.49 -31.18 -22.94
CA GLN A 43 -75.08 -30.35 -21.85
C GLN A 43 -74.12 -29.46 -21.06
N GLN A 44 -73.21 -28.74 -21.74
CA GLN A 44 -72.63 -27.52 -21.16
C GLN A 44 -72.14 -26.53 -22.21
N ARG A 45 -72.99 -26.22 -23.21
CA ARG A 45 -72.94 -24.89 -23.88
C ARG A 45 -73.52 -23.84 -22.92
N GLN A 46 -72.87 -23.63 -21.78
CA GLN A 46 -72.94 -22.32 -21.16
C GLN A 46 -72.08 -21.44 -22.06
N LEU A 47 -72.72 -20.63 -22.90
CA LEU A 47 -72.06 -19.52 -23.58
C LEU A 47 -71.27 -18.78 -22.50
N LEU A 48 -69.93 -18.90 -22.55
CA LEU A 48 -69.06 -18.00 -21.82
C LEU A 48 -69.57 -16.59 -22.15
N PRO A 49 -69.99 -15.81 -21.15
CA PRO A 49 -70.52 -14.49 -21.40
C PRO A 49 -69.47 -13.74 -22.19
N GLU A 50 -69.87 -13.11 -23.30
CA GLU A 50 -69.00 -12.45 -24.27
C GLU A 50 -67.98 -11.51 -23.59
N GLY A 51 -68.37 -10.90 -22.44
CA GLY A 51 -67.49 -10.09 -21.61
C GLY A 51 -66.34 -10.82 -20.90
N ALA A 52 -66.42 -12.13 -20.64
CA ALA A 52 -65.31 -12.91 -20.08
C ALA A 52 -64.19 -13.15 -21.10
N LEU A 53 -64.57 -13.40 -22.36
CA LEU A 53 -63.62 -13.50 -23.48
C LEU A 53 -62.95 -12.15 -23.78
N GLU A 54 -63.71 -11.06 -23.72
CA GLU A 54 -63.15 -9.70 -23.87
C GLU A 54 -62.16 -9.35 -22.76
N ALA A 55 -62.45 -9.71 -21.50
CA ALA A 55 -61.56 -9.50 -20.37
C ALA A 55 -60.26 -10.31 -20.49
N GLU A 56 -60.34 -11.57 -20.93
CA GLU A 56 -59.16 -12.41 -21.16
C GLU A 56 -58.30 -11.88 -22.32
N LEU A 57 -58.93 -11.43 -23.41
CA LEU A 57 -58.22 -10.78 -24.52
C LEU A 57 -57.54 -9.48 -24.08
N ALA A 58 -58.20 -8.64 -23.27
CA ALA A 58 -57.61 -7.43 -22.74
C ALA A 58 -56.41 -7.74 -21.82
N HIS A 59 -56.53 -8.78 -20.98
CA HIS A 59 -55.46 -9.23 -20.10
C HIS A 59 -54.25 -9.74 -20.89
N LEU A 60 -54.47 -10.59 -21.90
CA LEU A 60 -53.40 -11.10 -22.77
C LEU A 60 -52.71 -9.98 -23.56
N LYS A 61 -53.46 -8.98 -24.04
CA LYS A 61 -52.89 -7.81 -24.69
C LYS A 61 -51.99 -7.00 -23.74
N ALA A 62 -52.44 -6.79 -22.50
CA ALA A 62 -51.64 -6.10 -21.48
C ALA A 62 -50.37 -6.89 -21.13
N GLN A 63 -50.48 -8.21 -20.96
CA GLN A 63 -49.31 -9.07 -20.73
C GLN A 63 -48.33 -9.04 -21.91
N LEU A 64 -48.83 -9.11 -23.14
CA LEU A 64 -48.00 -9.06 -24.34
C LEU A 64 -47.25 -7.71 -24.41
N GLN A 65 -47.96 -6.61 -24.16
CA GLN A 65 -47.36 -5.28 -24.13
C GLN A 65 -46.27 -5.15 -23.04
N GLU A 66 -46.54 -5.66 -21.83
CA GLU A 66 -45.55 -5.66 -20.73
C GLU A 66 -44.30 -6.51 -21.10
N LYS A 67 -44.51 -7.68 -21.72
CA LYS A 67 -43.42 -8.55 -22.16
C LYS A 67 -42.61 -7.92 -23.29
N THR A 68 -43.26 -7.25 -24.24
CA THR A 68 -42.59 -6.49 -25.30
C THR A 68 -41.74 -5.37 -24.72
N GLN A 69 -42.28 -4.57 -23.80
CA GLN A 69 -41.52 -3.51 -23.13
C GLN A 69 -40.31 -4.06 -22.37
N LYS A 70 -40.48 -5.14 -21.59
CA LYS A 70 -39.36 -5.79 -20.88
C LYS A 70 -38.30 -6.33 -21.84
N LEU A 71 -38.70 -6.82 -23.01
CA LEU A 71 -37.76 -7.33 -24.01
C LEU A 71 -36.96 -6.17 -24.64
N GLU A 72 -37.62 -5.05 -24.94
CA GLU A 72 -36.96 -3.83 -25.40
C GLU A 72 -35.96 -3.29 -24.36
N GLU A 73 -36.37 -3.18 -23.08
CA GLU A 73 -35.48 -2.74 -21.99
C GLU A 73 -34.26 -3.66 -21.80
N LEU A 74 -34.45 -4.98 -21.89
CA LEU A 74 -33.35 -5.94 -21.82
C LEU A 74 -32.44 -5.85 -23.04
N GLN A 75 -33.00 -5.63 -24.23
CA GLN A 75 -32.23 -5.45 -25.45
C GLN A 75 -31.35 -4.19 -25.37
N GLU A 76 -31.92 -3.06 -24.96
CA GLU A 76 -31.17 -1.81 -24.75
C GLU A 76 -30.06 -2.00 -23.71
N LYS A 77 -30.34 -2.69 -22.60
CA LYS A 77 -29.33 -3.00 -21.58
C LYS A 77 -28.22 -3.90 -22.12
N CYS A 78 -28.55 -4.92 -22.91
CA CYS A 78 -27.58 -5.79 -23.56
C CYS A 78 -26.70 -5.02 -24.54
N GLU A 79 -27.28 -4.13 -25.35
CA GLU A 79 -26.55 -3.27 -26.28
C GLU A 79 -25.61 -2.31 -25.54
N ALA A 80 -26.08 -1.67 -24.46
CA ALA A 80 -25.26 -0.77 -23.63
C ALA A 80 -24.07 -1.50 -22.99
N MET A 81 -24.30 -2.68 -22.40
CA MET A 81 -23.21 -3.50 -21.85
C MET A 81 -22.23 -3.96 -22.92
N SER A 82 -22.71 -4.34 -24.12
CA SER A 82 -21.86 -4.73 -25.23
C SER A 82 -20.97 -3.56 -25.70
N GLN A 83 -21.53 -2.35 -25.81
CA GLN A 83 -20.77 -1.16 -26.16
C GLN A 83 -19.73 -0.81 -25.09
N GLU A 84 -20.08 -0.94 -23.81
CA GLU A 84 -19.15 -0.72 -22.71
C GLU A 84 -18.00 -1.73 -22.72
N ALA A 85 -18.29 -3.02 -22.97
CA ALA A 85 -17.28 -4.06 -23.09
C ALA A 85 -16.31 -3.76 -24.24
N ILE A 86 -16.82 -3.41 -25.42
CA ILE A 86 -16.00 -3.03 -26.59
C ILE A 86 -15.10 -1.82 -26.26
N LYS A 87 -15.64 -0.81 -25.57
CA LYS A 87 -14.86 0.36 -25.15
C LYS A 87 -13.74 -0.02 -24.18
N ARG A 88 -14.03 -0.85 -23.18
CA ARG A 88 -13.02 -1.37 -22.24
C ARG A 88 -11.94 -2.17 -22.97
N ASP A 89 -12.32 -3.03 -23.91
CA ASP A 89 -11.36 -3.80 -24.71
C ASP A 89 -10.43 -2.90 -25.54
N GLN A 90 -10.98 -1.85 -26.16
CA GLN A 90 -10.19 -0.85 -26.89
C GLN A 90 -9.21 -0.12 -25.97
N ASP A 91 -9.64 0.25 -24.76
CA ASP A 91 -8.79 0.91 -23.78
C ASP A 91 -7.69 -0.02 -23.25
N VAL A 92 -7.99 -1.30 -23.03
CA VAL A 92 -6.99 -2.34 -22.71
C VAL A 92 -5.95 -2.47 -23.82
N ILE A 93 -6.36 -2.46 -25.10
CA ILE A 93 -5.43 -2.52 -26.23
C ILE A 93 -4.52 -1.29 -26.28
N LYS A 94 -5.09 -0.08 -26.12
CA LYS A 94 -4.31 1.17 -26.07
C LYS A 94 -3.32 1.15 -24.92
N PHE A 95 -3.77 0.76 -23.73
CA PHE A 95 -2.94 0.62 -22.54
C PHE A 95 -1.80 -0.38 -22.77
N ARG A 96 -2.09 -1.54 -23.37
CA ARG A 96 -1.07 -2.55 -23.69
C ARG A 96 -0.02 -2.03 -24.67
N LYS A 97 -0.41 -1.20 -25.66
CA LYS A 97 0.55 -0.55 -26.58
C LYS A 97 1.46 0.44 -25.86
N LEU A 98 0.88 1.29 -25.01
CA LEU A 98 1.64 2.25 -24.19
C LEU A 98 2.58 1.53 -23.24
N TRP A 99 2.11 0.49 -22.56
CA TRP A 99 2.91 -0.33 -21.66
C TRP A 99 4.08 -1.01 -22.38
N LYS A 100 3.85 -1.60 -23.56
CA LYS A 100 4.94 -2.17 -24.39
C LYS A 100 5.98 -1.13 -24.78
N LYS A 101 5.54 0.06 -25.18
CA LYS A 101 6.46 1.17 -25.52
C LYS A 101 7.29 1.59 -24.31
N ALA A 102 6.66 1.77 -23.15
CA ALA A 102 7.34 2.10 -21.90
C ALA A 102 8.33 1.01 -21.48
N ALA A 103 7.95 -0.27 -21.60
CA ALA A 103 8.84 -1.40 -21.33
C ALA A 103 10.06 -1.43 -22.27
N MET A 104 9.86 -1.15 -23.57
CA MET A 104 10.96 -1.03 -24.52
C MET A 104 11.89 0.14 -24.22
N GLU A 105 11.34 1.30 -23.84
CA GLU A 105 12.14 2.46 -23.41
C GLU A 105 12.94 2.16 -22.14
N HIS A 106 12.33 1.46 -21.18
CA HIS A 106 13.00 0.99 -19.98
C HIS A 106 14.13 -0.01 -20.30
N ASP A 107 13.89 -0.99 -21.17
CA ASP A 107 14.92 -1.95 -21.62
C ASP A 107 16.05 -1.24 -22.38
N LYS A 108 15.73 -0.24 -23.20
CA LYS A 108 16.71 0.59 -23.90
C LYS A 108 17.55 1.40 -22.91
N PHE A 109 16.93 1.99 -21.89
CA PHE A 109 17.62 2.74 -20.84
C PHE A 109 18.55 1.81 -20.03
N ARG A 110 18.13 0.58 -19.76
CA ARG A 110 18.99 -0.44 -19.14
C ARG A 110 20.16 -0.82 -20.05
N ALA A 111 19.93 -0.96 -21.35
CA ALA A 111 20.94 -1.37 -22.32
C ALA A 111 21.94 -0.26 -22.68
N SER A 112 21.57 1.02 -22.56
CA SER A 112 22.46 2.14 -22.91
C SER A 112 23.64 2.32 -21.95
N GLY A 113 23.68 1.57 -20.84
CA GLY A 113 24.87 1.49 -19.98
C GLY A 113 25.25 2.82 -19.33
N GLN A 114 24.34 3.80 -19.31
CA GLN A 114 24.47 4.99 -18.48
C GLN A 114 24.49 4.46 -17.05
N GLY A 115 25.70 4.32 -16.48
CA GLY A 115 25.94 3.54 -15.28
C GLY A 115 24.92 3.87 -14.20
N PHE A 116 24.42 2.84 -13.50
CA PHE A 116 23.51 3.04 -12.38
C PHE A 116 24.07 4.12 -11.47
N TYR A 117 23.20 5.00 -10.96
CA TYR A 117 23.62 5.94 -9.94
C TYR A 117 24.19 5.15 -8.76
N GLN A 118 25.50 5.29 -8.55
CA GLN A 118 26.25 4.55 -7.53
C GLN A 118 26.62 5.53 -6.43
N ILE A 119 25.90 5.42 -5.32
CA ILE A 119 26.35 5.90 -4.02
C ILE A 119 27.00 4.70 -3.30
N THR A 120 28.14 4.95 -2.67
CA THR A 120 28.86 3.92 -1.89
C THR A 120 28.15 3.67 -0.56
N ASP A 121 28.52 2.57 0.12
CA ASP A 121 27.97 2.30 1.45
C ASP A 121 28.45 3.36 2.45
N GLU A 122 29.69 3.83 2.28
CA GLU A 122 30.31 4.90 3.06
C GLU A 122 29.57 6.23 2.92
N ASP A 123 29.29 6.65 1.69
CA ASP A 123 28.52 7.88 1.42
C ASP A 123 27.11 7.79 2.03
N LEU A 124 26.44 6.64 1.89
CA LEU A 124 25.12 6.43 2.46
C LEU A 124 25.16 6.48 3.99
N VAL A 125 26.18 5.86 4.61
CA VAL A 125 26.40 5.92 6.06
C VAL A 125 26.65 7.35 6.52
N GLU A 126 27.42 8.15 5.77
CA GLU A 126 27.67 9.56 6.08
C GLU A 126 26.38 10.38 6.05
N LEU A 127 25.58 10.27 4.99
CA LEU A 127 24.30 10.98 4.87
C LEU A 127 23.34 10.61 6.01
N ILE A 128 23.23 9.32 6.36
CA ILE A 128 22.35 8.87 7.44
C ILE A 128 22.87 9.36 8.80
N ASN A 129 24.19 9.33 9.02
CA ASN A 129 24.77 9.84 10.25
C ASN A 129 24.61 11.35 10.39
N HIS A 130 24.71 12.11 9.29
CA HIS A 130 24.43 13.54 9.31
C HIS A 130 23.00 13.82 9.77
N LEU A 131 22.02 13.13 9.18
CA LEU A 131 20.61 13.24 9.59
C LEU A 131 20.40 12.82 11.06
N ARG A 132 21.07 11.74 11.52
CA ARG A 132 21.04 11.31 12.94
C ARG A 132 21.55 12.38 13.88
N LEU A 133 22.67 13.03 13.54
CA LEU A 133 23.24 14.11 14.35
C LEU A 133 22.31 15.31 14.39
N ASN A 134 21.76 15.74 13.25
CA ASN A 134 20.85 16.88 13.19
C ASN A 134 19.58 16.64 14.02
N ILE A 135 18.99 15.44 13.96
CA ILE A 135 17.82 15.08 14.77
C ILE A 135 18.15 15.03 16.27
N ARG A 136 19.30 14.45 16.63
CA ARG A 136 19.76 14.38 18.03
C ARG A 136 19.99 15.79 18.58
N ASP A 137 20.74 16.61 17.86
CA ASP A 137 21.14 17.94 18.33
C ASP A 137 19.92 18.86 18.44
N LEU A 138 18.97 18.78 17.50
CA LEU A 138 17.65 19.44 17.61
C LEU A 138 16.92 18.98 18.88
N SER A 139 16.86 17.66 19.12
CA SER A 139 16.13 17.11 20.25
C SER A 139 16.72 17.58 21.58
N ILE A 140 18.04 17.57 21.72
CA ILE A 140 18.74 18.07 22.91
C ILE A 140 18.52 19.57 23.07
N GLN A 141 18.75 20.37 22.03
CA GLN A 141 18.69 21.83 22.09
C GLN A 141 17.33 22.37 22.58
N TYR A 142 16.24 21.72 22.15
CA TYR A 142 14.89 22.21 22.42
C TYR A 142 14.16 21.46 23.52
N PHE A 143 14.53 20.22 23.84
CA PHE A 143 13.77 19.39 24.79
C PHE A 143 14.58 18.87 25.97
N ASP A 144 15.87 19.16 26.07
CA ASP A 144 16.63 18.79 27.27
C ASP A 144 16.22 19.61 28.50
N GLY A 145 16.07 18.94 29.64
CA GLY A 145 15.67 19.54 30.92
C GLY A 145 14.26 20.15 30.94
N ILE A 146 13.38 19.79 30.00
CA ILE A 146 12.00 20.29 29.99
C ILE A 146 11.15 19.49 30.96
N THR A 147 10.51 20.19 31.89
CA THR A 147 9.51 19.60 32.78
C THR A 147 8.12 19.92 32.24
N ILE A 148 7.31 18.88 32.00
CA ILE A 148 5.91 19.06 31.61
C ILE A 148 5.16 19.67 32.80
N LYS A 149 4.70 20.92 32.64
CA LYS A 149 3.90 21.61 33.66
C LYS A 149 2.43 21.44 33.33
N GLY A 150 1.71 20.67 34.16
CA GLY A 150 0.25 20.64 34.18
C GLY A 150 -0.38 19.40 33.55
N ASP A 151 -1.70 19.31 33.75
CA ASP A 151 -2.56 18.25 33.21
C ASP A 151 -2.71 18.48 31.70
N THR A 152 -1.90 17.77 30.92
CA THR A 152 -1.82 17.87 29.45
C THR A 152 -2.96 17.14 28.75
N SER A 153 -4.09 16.94 29.43
CA SER A 153 -5.27 16.27 28.88
C SER A 153 -6.01 17.20 27.91
N THR A 154 -5.39 17.50 26.77
CA THR A 154 -6.11 17.97 25.60
C THR A 154 -6.95 16.81 25.07
N SER A 155 -8.27 16.99 24.94
CA SER A 155 -9.18 16.00 24.35
C SER A 155 -8.85 15.67 22.89
N TYR A 156 -8.04 16.52 22.23
CA TYR A 156 -7.60 16.36 20.86
C TYR A 156 -6.31 15.51 20.79
N ARG A 157 -6.33 14.44 19.98
CA ARG A 157 -5.16 13.60 19.70
C ARG A 157 -4.46 14.10 18.43
N PRO A 158 -3.22 14.61 18.51
CA PRO A 158 -2.49 15.11 17.33
C PRO A 158 -2.27 14.05 16.24
N ASP A 159 -2.15 14.47 14.98
CA ASP A 159 -2.02 13.60 13.80
C ASP A 159 -0.86 12.58 13.91
N TYR A 160 0.28 13.01 14.47
CA TYR A 160 1.47 12.18 14.62
C TYR A 160 1.62 11.56 16.01
N PHE A 161 0.60 11.65 16.85
CA PHE A 161 0.63 11.04 18.17
C PHE A 161 0.89 9.52 18.13
N LYS A 162 0.41 8.81 17.08
CA LYS A 162 0.68 7.38 16.91
C LYS A 162 2.19 7.06 16.85
N HIS A 163 3.01 7.96 16.32
CA HIS A 163 4.46 7.79 16.23
C HIS A 163 5.13 8.03 17.56
N LEU A 164 4.61 9.01 18.33
CA LEU A 164 5.05 9.29 19.69
C LEU A 164 4.72 8.12 20.61
N SER A 165 3.49 7.58 20.55
CA SER A 165 3.08 6.43 21.38
C SER A 165 3.86 5.16 21.05
N ASN A 166 4.25 4.99 19.79
CA ASN A 166 5.02 3.83 19.38
C ASN A 166 6.52 3.96 19.68
N SER A 167 7.00 5.09 20.22
CA SER A 167 8.42 5.29 20.56
C SER A 167 8.92 4.28 21.59
N THR A 168 8.03 3.85 22.49
CA THR A 168 8.27 2.85 23.52
C THR A 168 7.52 1.55 23.22
N LEU A 169 7.97 0.44 23.83
CA LEU A 169 7.29 -0.85 23.69
C LEU A 169 5.90 -0.84 24.32
N GLU A 170 5.77 -0.20 25.48
CA GLU A 170 4.47 0.01 26.13
C GLU A 170 3.73 1.17 25.49
N ARG A 171 2.42 1.00 25.25
CA ARG A 171 1.55 1.99 24.57
C ARG A 171 1.64 3.40 25.17
N ASP A 172 1.81 3.48 26.49
CA ASP A 172 1.91 4.71 27.26
C ASP A 172 3.27 4.87 27.97
N GLY A 173 4.25 4.03 27.64
CA GLY A 173 5.59 4.06 28.23
C GLY A 173 6.27 5.40 28.03
N PHE A 174 6.08 6.01 26.85
CA PHE A 174 6.63 7.33 26.52
C PHE A 174 6.21 8.43 27.52
N MET A 175 5.02 8.33 28.13
CA MET A 175 4.57 9.30 29.15
C MET A 175 5.41 9.22 30.42
N GLN A 176 5.95 8.04 30.77
CA GLN A 176 6.84 7.88 31.91
C GLN A 176 8.17 8.61 31.64
N TYR A 177 8.75 8.42 30.45
CA TYR A 177 9.95 9.13 30.03
C TYR A 177 9.75 10.64 29.95
N LEU A 178 8.62 11.09 29.43
CA LEU A 178 8.27 12.52 29.36
C LEU A 178 8.10 13.18 30.73
N LYS A 179 7.69 12.41 31.76
CA LYS A 179 7.65 12.88 33.15
C LYS A 179 9.05 13.03 33.75
N LEU A 180 10.01 12.24 33.29
CA LEU A 180 11.42 12.37 33.66
C LEU A 180 12.07 13.45 32.80
N SER A 181 12.11 14.69 33.29
CA SER A 181 12.57 15.88 32.54
C SER A 181 13.95 15.77 31.88
N ILE A 182 14.80 14.85 32.35
CA ILE A 182 16.15 14.60 31.82
C ILE A 182 16.09 13.80 30.50
N ARG A 183 14.98 13.11 30.21
CA ARG A 183 14.87 12.14 29.11
C ARG A 183 13.86 12.52 28.03
N SER A 184 13.25 13.69 28.12
CA SER A 184 12.30 14.19 27.12
C SER A 184 12.91 14.30 25.73
N HIS A 185 14.18 14.70 25.62
CA HIS A 185 14.88 14.79 24.35
C HIS A 185 15.06 13.41 23.69
N GLU A 186 15.28 12.34 24.45
CA GLU A 186 15.40 10.96 23.92
C GLU A 186 14.08 10.50 23.28
N VAL A 187 12.95 10.79 23.93
CA VAL A 187 11.61 10.46 23.40
C VAL A 187 11.30 11.24 22.13
N VAL A 188 11.61 12.55 22.11
CA VAL A 188 11.40 13.38 20.92
C VAL A 188 12.29 12.91 19.78
N GLN A 189 13.54 12.55 20.05
CA GLN A 189 14.45 11.99 19.05
C GLN A 189 13.88 10.71 18.43
N ALA A 190 13.42 9.76 19.25
CA ALA A 190 12.78 8.53 18.81
C ALA A 190 11.51 8.79 17.98
N PHE A 191 10.69 9.74 18.42
CA PHE A 191 9.49 10.18 17.73
C PHE A 191 9.79 10.76 16.34
N LEU A 192 10.76 11.66 16.22
CA LEU A 192 11.16 12.27 14.96
C LEU A 192 11.63 11.22 13.95
N TRP A 193 12.44 10.25 14.38
CA TRP A 193 12.85 9.12 13.53
C TRP A 193 11.68 8.30 13.01
N ARG A 194 10.66 8.06 13.85
CA ARG A 194 9.45 7.33 13.40
C ARG A 194 8.66 8.14 12.39
N VAL A 195 8.49 9.44 12.61
CA VAL A 195 7.83 10.31 11.62
C VAL A 195 8.58 10.27 10.29
N ILE A 196 9.90 10.47 10.29
CA ILE A 196 10.70 10.45 9.06
C ILE A 196 10.58 9.10 8.34
N VAL A 197 10.79 7.98 9.03
CA VAL A 197 10.75 6.66 8.40
C VAL A 197 9.36 6.28 7.88
N PHE A 198 8.28 6.64 8.58
CA PHE A 198 6.93 6.17 8.21
C PHE A 198 6.11 7.18 7.39
N GLU A 199 6.40 8.47 7.52
CA GLU A 199 5.63 9.55 6.89
C GLU A 199 6.42 10.30 5.81
N VAL A 200 7.74 10.21 5.76
CA VAL A 200 8.58 10.88 4.75
C VAL A 200 9.18 9.86 3.77
N PHE A 201 9.86 8.84 4.28
CA PHE A 201 10.51 7.83 3.43
C PHE A 201 9.48 6.97 2.66
N GLU A 202 9.86 6.58 1.44
CA GLU A 202 9.03 5.85 0.48
C GLU A 202 7.67 6.53 0.14
N LYS A 203 7.51 7.84 0.43
CA LYS A 203 6.36 8.62 -0.05
C LYS A 203 6.60 9.26 -1.41
N PHE A 204 7.88 9.46 -1.75
CA PHE A 204 8.32 10.04 -3.01
C PHE A 204 7.77 11.45 -3.24
N ASP A 205 7.50 12.21 -2.19
CA ASP A 205 6.93 13.56 -2.32
C ASP A 205 7.88 14.50 -3.08
N TRP A 206 9.19 14.20 -3.11
CA TRP A 206 10.19 14.90 -3.93
C TRP A 206 10.01 14.71 -5.46
N LEU A 207 9.10 13.83 -5.91
CA LEU A 207 8.68 13.72 -7.32
C LEU A 207 7.62 14.76 -7.71
N GLY A 208 7.06 15.52 -6.77
CA GLY A 208 5.98 16.47 -7.02
C GLY A 208 4.58 15.86 -6.87
N ALA A 209 3.56 16.74 -6.84
CA ALA A 209 2.17 16.38 -6.59
C ALA A 209 1.62 15.36 -7.60
N ASP A 210 1.90 15.60 -8.89
CA ASP A 210 1.31 14.82 -9.99
C ASP A 210 1.89 13.41 -10.10
N THR A 211 3.12 13.19 -9.63
CA THR A 211 3.84 11.91 -9.86
C THR A 211 3.96 11.08 -8.58
N SER A 212 4.07 11.71 -7.40
CA SER A 212 4.35 11.00 -6.15
C SER A 212 3.27 9.98 -5.77
N ALA A 213 1.99 10.34 -5.87
CA ALA A 213 0.87 9.47 -5.54
C ALA A 213 0.76 8.28 -6.51
N ASP A 214 0.84 8.55 -7.81
CA ASP A 214 0.75 7.53 -8.86
C ASP A 214 1.92 6.55 -8.80
N PHE A 215 3.15 7.04 -8.64
CA PHE A 215 4.33 6.19 -8.52
C PHE A 215 4.27 5.33 -7.26
N ARG A 216 3.84 5.89 -6.13
CA ARG A 216 3.64 5.14 -4.88
C ARG A 216 2.58 4.05 -5.04
N HIS A 217 1.46 4.34 -5.69
CA HIS A 217 0.41 3.34 -5.94
C HIS A 217 0.93 2.21 -6.84
N LEU A 218 1.59 2.57 -7.95
CA LEU A 218 2.20 1.61 -8.86
C LEU A 218 3.25 0.74 -8.16
N ARG A 219 4.16 1.35 -7.39
CA ARG A 219 5.19 0.65 -6.62
C ARG A 219 4.56 -0.31 -5.60
N HIS A 220 3.47 0.09 -4.95
CA HIS A 220 2.76 -0.78 -4.01
C HIS A 220 2.14 -1.99 -4.70
N GLY A 221 1.46 -1.78 -5.84
CA GLY A 221 0.84 -2.86 -6.61
C GLY A 221 1.84 -3.83 -7.25
N LEU A 222 3.05 -3.36 -7.57
CA LEU A 222 4.13 -4.17 -8.13
C LEU A 222 5.05 -4.80 -7.07
N LYS A 223 4.86 -4.46 -5.79
CA LYS A 223 5.71 -4.99 -4.72
C LYS A 223 5.54 -6.51 -4.66
N PRO A 224 6.62 -7.30 -4.86
CA PRO A 224 6.52 -8.74 -4.84
C PRO A 224 6.09 -9.21 -3.45
N SER A 225 5.31 -10.29 -3.41
CA SER A 225 5.13 -11.02 -2.15
C SER A 225 6.50 -11.41 -1.62
N LEU A 226 6.79 -11.06 -0.35
CA LEU A 226 8.07 -11.37 0.28
C LEU A 226 8.32 -12.88 0.36
N PHE A 227 7.24 -13.66 0.33
CA PHE A 227 7.26 -15.09 0.49
C PHE A 227 6.55 -15.77 -0.68
N VAL A 228 7.19 -16.81 -1.21
CA VAL A 228 6.56 -17.72 -2.15
C VAL A 228 6.00 -18.88 -1.33
N ASN A 229 4.67 -19.04 -1.37
CA ASN A 229 4.04 -20.23 -0.83
C ASN A 229 4.45 -21.40 -1.72
N THR A 230 5.44 -22.16 -1.29
CA THR A 230 5.65 -23.51 -1.80
C THR A 230 4.59 -24.38 -1.15
N GLU A 231 3.79 -25.09 -1.95
CA GLU A 231 2.72 -25.97 -1.45
C GLU A 231 3.30 -26.95 -0.41
N GLY A 232 3.05 -26.66 0.88
CA GLY A 232 3.49 -27.48 2.01
C GLY A 232 4.84 -27.15 2.65
N GLY A 233 5.54 -26.09 2.22
CA GLY A 233 6.86 -25.69 2.77
C GLY A 233 6.84 -24.41 3.61
N PRO A 234 7.86 -24.17 4.45
CA PRO A 234 8.06 -22.88 5.08
C PRO A 234 8.28 -21.81 3.99
N PRO A 235 7.70 -20.61 4.15
CA PRO A 235 7.78 -19.59 3.12
C PRO A 235 9.23 -19.15 2.88
N VAL A 236 9.72 -19.32 1.65
CA VAL A 236 11.10 -18.97 1.27
C VAL A 236 11.13 -17.53 0.73
N PRO A 237 12.08 -16.68 1.16
CA PRO A 237 12.25 -15.34 0.62
C PRO A 237 12.55 -15.36 -0.88
N ASN A 238 11.83 -14.55 -1.67
CA ASN A 238 12.07 -14.44 -3.11
C ASN A 238 13.03 -13.28 -3.43
N HIS A 239 14.32 -13.50 -3.15
CA HIS A 239 15.38 -12.51 -3.36
C HIS A 239 15.48 -12.04 -4.82
N GLU A 240 15.18 -12.91 -5.79
CA GLU A 240 15.25 -12.52 -7.21
C GLU A 240 14.09 -11.62 -7.63
N ALA A 241 12.85 -11.89 -7.17
CA ALA A 241 11.73 -11.00 -7.40
C ALA A 241 11.95 -9.64 -6.72
N GLU A 242 12.48 -9.64 -5.49
CA GLU A 242 12.87 -8.42 -4.77
C GLU A 242 13.91 -7.61 -5.56
N ARG A 243 14.98 -8.26 -6.04
CA ARG A 243 16.00 -7.62 -6.89
C ARG A 243 15.39 -7.01 -8.16
N LYS A 244 14.55 -7.76 -8.88
CA LYS A 244 13.87 -7.28 -10.11
C LYS A 244 12.99 -6.08 -9.83
N PHE A 245 12.23 -6.11 -8.74
CA PHE A 245 11.38 -5.01 -8.31
C PHE A 245 12.19 -3.74 -7.99
N HIS A 246 13.26 -3.85 -7.21
CA HIS A 246 14.08 -2.69 -6.88
C HIS A 246 14.86 -2.16 -8.09
N SER A 247 15.33 -3.04 -8.99
CA SER A 247 15.95 -2.64 -10.26
C SER A 247 14.98 -1.86 -11.16
N TRP A 248 13.74 -2.32 -11.27
CA TRP A 248 12.67 -1.58 -11.96
C TRP A 248 12.38 -0.23 -11.28
N SER A 249 12.26 -0.21 -9.95
CA SER A 249 11.97 1.01 -9.18
C SER A 249 13.06 2.07 -9.38
N SER A 250 14.33 1.71 -9.21
CA SER A 250 15.49 2.59 -9.41
C SER A 250 15.58 3.13 -10.84
N THR A 251 15.36 2.27 -11.83
CA THR A 251 15.37 2.67 -13.25
C THR A 251 14.23 3.63 -13.57
N THR A 252 13.03 3.32 -13.09
CA THR A 252 11.84 4.16 -13.27
C THR A 252 12.03 5.52 -12.62
N ILE A 253 12.56 5.56 -11.39
CA ILE A 253 12.91 6.82 -10.71
C ILE A 253 13.90 7.64 -11.53
N SER A 254 14.93 7.00 -12.09
CA SER A 254 15.91 7.68 -12.93
C SER A 254 15.27 8.31 -14.16
N MET A 255 14.32 7.62 -14.80
CA MET A 255 13.54 8.17 -15.91
C MET A 255 12.65 9.33 -15.45
N LEU A 256 11.92 9.17 -14.34
CA LEU A 256 11.04 10.20 -13.80
C LEU A 256 11.81 11.49 -13.46
N LEU A 257 12.99 11.37 -12.86
CA LEU A 257 13.86 12.50 -12.55
C LEU A 257 14.31 13.29 -13.79
N THR A 258 14.33 12.67 -14.97
CA THR A 258 14.64 13.38 -16.23
C THR A 258 13.41 14.04 -16.86
N SER A 259 12.20 13.62 -16.50
CA SER A 259 10.95 14.12 -17.09
C SER A 259 10.20 15.11 -16.21
N ILE A 260 10.44 15.11 -14.90
CA ILE A 260 9.72 15.96 -13.95
C ILE A 260 10.19 17.42 -14.08
N ASP A 261 9.22 18.33 -14.00
CA ASP A 261 9.45 19.76 -13.85
C ASP A 261 10.05 20.03 -12.45
N ALA A 262 11.35 20.34 -12.41
CA ALA A 262 12.10 20.51 -11.17
C ALA A 262 11.56 21.66 -10.30
N GLU A 263 11.05 22.74 -10.91
CA GLU A 263 10.52 23.88 -10.17
C GLU A 263 9.23 23.49 -9.43
N LYS A 264 8.29 22.86 -10.14
CA LYS A 264 7.05 22.35 -9.54
C LYS A 264 7.29 21.30 -8.47
N ALA A 265 8.24 20.39 -8.70
CA ALA A 265 8.60 19.37 -7.72
C ALA A 265 9.19 20.00 -6.44
N ASN A 266 10.04 21.02 -6.57
CA ASN A 266 10.61 21.75 -5.44
C ASN A 266 9.55 22.51 -4.64
N ASP A 267 8.62 23.19 -5.31
CA ASP A 267 7.50 23.90 -4.66
C ASP A 267 6.61 22.95 -3.86
N TYR A 268 6.28 21.79 -4.45
CA TYR A 268 5.52 20.76 -3.76
C TYR A 268 6.30 20.16 -2.57
N THR A 269 7.60 19.91 -2.74
CA THR A 269 8.46 19.43 -1.65
C THR A 269 8.47 20.42 -0.49
N LYS A 270 8.57 21.72 -0.76
CA LYS A 270 8.51 22.78 0.26
C LYS A 270 7.16 22.77 0.99
N HIS A 271 6.06 22.66 0.25
CA HIS A 271 4.72 22.54 0.84
C HIS A 271 4.62 21.31 1.75
N MET A 272 5.14 20.15 1.31
CA MET A 272 5.15 18.93 2.11
C MET A 272 6.06 19.04 3.33
N THR A 273 7.21 19.71 3.21
CA THR A 273 8.07 20.06 4.36
C THR A 273 7.27 20.85 5.40
N ASP A 274 6.59 21.93 4.99
CA ASP A 274 5.76 22.74 5.89
C ASP A 274 4.63 21.93 6.53
N PHE A 275 4.00 21.03 5.76
CA PHE A 275 2.97 20.11 6.25
C PHE A 275 3.49 19.20 7.36
N HIS A 276 4.63 18.53 7.16
CA HIS A 276 5.22 17.65 8.18
C HIS A 276 5.68 18.45 9.41
N VAL A 277 6.33 19.59 9.21
CA VAL A 277 6.79 20.48 10.27
C VAL A 277 5.64 20.93 11.17
N ASN A 278 4.52 21.39 10.59
CA ASN A 278 3.37 21.83 11.37
C ASN A 278 2.74 20.66 12.17
N ARG A 279 2.65 19.46 11.59
CA ARG A 279 2.12 18.26 12.30
C ARG A 279 3.01 17.81 13.45
N ILE A 280 4.32 17.87 13.26
CA ILE A 280 5.30 17.58 14.30
C ILE A 280 5.16 18.60 15.44
N ILE A 281 5.17 19.90 15.13
CA ILE A 281 4.99 20.98 16.12
C ILE A 281 3.69 20.77 16.90
N ASN A 282 2.55 20.57 16.22
CA ASN A 282 1.27 20.34 16.89
C ASN A 282 1.29 19.11 17.82
N THR A 283 2.12 18.11 17.53
CA THR A 283 2.25 16.91 18.37
C THR A 283 3.10 17.17 19.62
N VAL A 284 4.15 18.00 19.50
CA VAL A 284 5.08 18.30 20.60
C VAL A 284 4.88 19.69 21.21
N ASP A 285 3.79 20.39 20.87
CA ASP A 285 3.57 21.79 21.25
C ASP A 285 3.61 22.02 22.77
N HIS A 286 3.04 21.07 23.52
CA HIS A 286 3.04 21.09 24.98
C HIS A 286 4.42 20.89 25.61
N LEU A 287 5.39 20.36 24.85
CA LEU A 287 6.78 20.18 25.26
C LEU A 287 7.66 21.37 24.84
N LEU A 288 7.24 22.13 23.83
CA LEU A 288 8.07 23.16 23.21
C LEU A 288 7.88 24.51 23.92
N ARG A 289 8.99 25.18 24.24
CA ARG A 289 8.94 26.54 24.78
C ARG A 289 8.54 27.54 23.68
N LYS A 290 7.53 28.37 23.94
CA LYS A 290 6.94 29.29 22.94
C LYS A 290 7.94 30.31 22.38
N ASP A 291 8.92 30.75 23.16
CA ASP A 291 9.99 31.66 22.72
C ASP A 291 10.94 31.03 21.69
N ARG A 292 10.98 29.70 21.62
CA ARG A 292 11.89 28.93 20.77
C ARG A 292 11.23 28.36 19.52
N GLU A 293 9.91 28.45 19.40
CA GLU A 293 9.11 27.78 18.36
C GLU A 293 9.57 28.13 16.94
N ARG A 294 9.83 29.40 16.65
CA ARG A 294 10.29 29.84 15.32
C ARG A 294 11.63 29.20 14.93
N SER A 295 12.58 29.16 15.87
CA SER A 295 13.91 28.60 15.62
C SER A 295 13.84 27.08 15.45
N PHE A 296 13.04 26.41 16.30
CA PHE A 296 12.73 24.99 16.16
C PHE A 296 12.13 24.66 14.79
N LYS A 297 11.12 25.43 14.36
CA LYS A 297 10.45 25.29 13.07
C LYS A 297 11.43 25.33 11.90
N ASN A 298 12.36 26.29 11.90
CA ASN A 298 13.34 26.45 10.83
C ASN A 298 14.35 25.28 10.78
N GLN A 299 14.87 24.85 11.92
CA GLN A 299 15.79 23.71 11.97
C GLN A 299 15.09 22.39 11.58
N LEU A 300 13.85 22.21 12.05
CA LEU A 300 13.05 21.05 11.68
C LEU A 300 12.73 21.03 10.18
N SER A 301 12.45 22.18 9.57
CA SER A 301 12.27 22.31 8.12
C SER A 301 13.52 21.86 7.35
N ALA A 302 14.72 22.22 7.83
CA ALA A 302 15.98 21.76 7.25
C ALA A 302 16.14 20.23 7.35
N ILE A 303 15.86 19.64 8.51
CA ILE A 303 15.91 18.18 8.72
C ILE A 303 14.94 17.44 7.80
N ILE A 304 13.70 17.92 7.65
CA ILE A 304 12.72 17.26 6.76
C ILE A 304 13.15 17.39 5.30
N THR A 305 13.72 18.53 4.90
CA THR A 305 14.28 18.71 3.55
C THR A 305 15.45 17.77 3.30
N GLU A 306 16.35 17.61 4.27
CA GLU A 306 17.46 16.65 4.22
C GLU A 306 16.95 15.21 4.13
N ALA A 307 15.90 14.86 4.87
CA ALA A 307 15.26 13.55 4.80
C ALA A 307 14.68 13.27 3.39
N PHE A 308 14.04 14.24 2.74
CA PHE A 308 13.61 14.07 1.34
C PHE A 308 14.78 13.84 0.38
N ALA A 309 15.89 14.56 0.57
CA ALA A 309 17.09 14.36 -0.24
C ALA A 309 17.68 12.96 -0.03
N LEU A 310 17.74 12.49 1.21
CA LEU A 310 18.20 11.13 1.54
C LEU A 310 17.27 10.06 0.95
N ASP A 311 15.95 10.21 1.06
CA ASP A 311 14.97 9.28 0.45
C ASP A 311 15.14 9.18 -1.07
N LYS A 312 15.40 10.33 -1.71
CA LYS A 312 15.71 10.39 -3.14
C LYS A 312 16.96 9.58 -3.48
N GLU A 313 18.07 9.76 -2.75
CA GLU A 313 19.30 9.01 -3.03
C GLU A 313 19.19 7.52 -2.70
N ILE A 314 18.44 7.15 -1.66
CA ILE A 314 18.12 5.74 -1.37
C ILE A 314 17.30 5.13 -2.52
N SER A 315 16.28 5.84 -2.99
CA SER A 315 15.34 5.31 -3.98
C SER A 315 15.94 5.19 -5.38
N ARG A 316 17.05 5.88 -5.66
CA ARG A 316 17.82 5.72 -6.90
C ARG A 316 18.68 4.47 -6.93
N GLN A 317 18.91 3.81 -5.80
CA GLN A 317 19.72 2.60 -5.74
C GLN A 317 18.91 1.35 -6.08
N VAL A 318 19.57 0.35 -6.69
CA VAL A 318 18.98 -0.99 -6.82
C VAL A 318 18.94 -1.68 -5.46
N ALA A 319 19.87 -1.40 -4.55
CA ALA A 319 19.87 -1.97 -3.21
C ALA A 319 18.64 -1.56 -2.39
N ARG A 320 18.20 -2.43 -1.48
CA ARG A 320 17.13 -2.12 -0.54
C ARG A 320 17.70 -1.65 0.79
N VAL A 321 17.34 -0.44 1.20
CA VAL A 321 17.60 0.07 2.56
C VAL A 321 16.43 -0.29 3.48
N ILE A 322 16.74 -0.81 4.66
CA ILE A 322 15.77 -1.30 5.64
C ILE A 322 16.03 -0.63 6.98
N TRP A 323 15.00 0.06 7.48
CA TRP A 323 15.01 0.71 8.79
C TRP A 323 14.41 -0.24 9.84
N ARG A 324 15.17 -0.57 10.90
CA ARG A 324 14.70 -1.44 11.98
C ARG A 324 14.74 -0.72 13.32
N PHE A 325 13.57 -0.55 13.91
CA PHE A 325 13.42 -0.09 15.30
C PHE A 325 13.58 -1.22 16.31
N ASN A 326 13.48 -2.48 15.87
CA ASN A 326 13.69 -3.66 16.71
C ASN A 326 14.67 -4.58 15.97
N VAL A 327 15.86 -4.76 16.52
CA VAL A 327 16.80 -5.77 16.05
C VAL A 327 16.76 -6.90 17.07
N PRO A 328 16.38 -8.14 16.67
CA PRO A 328 16.60 -9.28 17.53
C PRO A 328 18.09 -9.31 17.86
N GLN A 329 18.44 -9.20 19.14
CA GLN A 329 19.81 -9.46 19.56
C GLN A 329 20.15 -10.86 19.04
N PRO A 330 21.28 -11.04 18.32
CA PRO A 330 21.74 -12.38 17.98
C PRO A 330 21.69 -13.18 19.28
N GLU A 331 21.11 -14.38 19.24
CA GLU A 331 21.20 -15.31 20.36
C GLU A 331 22.69 -15.65 20.52
N GLU A 332 23.45 -14.76 21.16
CA GLU A 332 24.82 -14.97 21.60
C GLU A 332 24.72 -16.11 22.59
N LYS A 333 24.84 -17.34 22.07
CA LYS A 333 24.93 -18.64 22.74
C LYS A 333 24.94 -18.51 24.27
N ALA A 334 23.77 -18.22 24.82
CA ALA A 334 23.65 -17.94 26.23
C ALA A 334 23.56 -19.28 26.93
N GLU A 335 24.67 -19.74 27.50
CA GLU A 335 24.73 -20.79 28.52
C GLU A 335 24.00 -20.40 29.83
N GLN A 336 23.27 -19.27 29.86
CA GLN A 336 22.46 -18.85 30.99
C GLN A 336 20.95 -18.86 30.65
N PRO A 337 20.22 -19.93 31.00
CA PRO A 337 18.83 -20.17 30.60
C PRO A 337 17.75 -19.29 31.26
N HIS A 338 18.09 -18.19 31.95
CA HIS A 338 17.12 -17.46 32.79
C HIS A 338 17.08 -15.94 32.66
N ALA A 339 17.92 -15.29 31.85
CA ALA A 339 17.78 -13.87 31.60
C ALA A 339 16.80 -13.64 30.44
N ALA A 340 15.60 -13.11 30.74
CA ALA A 340 14.68 -12.68 29.70
C ALA A 340 15.38 -11.64 28.78
N PRO A 341 15.24 -11.74 27.46
CA PRO A 341 15.90 -10.82 26.54
C PRO A 341 15.45 -9.38 26.84
N SER A 342 16.36 -8.57 27.36
CA SER A 342 16.14 -7.14 27.61
C SER A 342 15.97 -6.45 26.27
N ARG A 343 14.73 -6.29 25.81
CA ARG A 343 14.43 -5.40 24.69
C ARG A 343 14.77 -3.97 25.14
N PRO A 344 15.36 -3.13 24.27
CA PRO A 344 15.52 -1.73 24.59
C PRO A 344 14.16 -1.07 24.72
N ASP A 345 13.92 -0.40 25.84
CA ASP A 345 12.63 0.24 26.13
C ASP A 345 12.37 1.47 25.24
N LEU A 346 13.45 2.12 24.77
CA LEU A 346 13.40 3.32 23.92
C LEU A 346 14.50 3.28 22.84
N VAL A 347 14.10 3.34 21.58
CA VAL A 347 15.02 3.39 20.43
C VAL A 347 15.05 4.80 19.85
N MET A 348 16.14 5.51 20.11
CA MET A 348 16.35 6.90 19.70
C MET A 348 16.71 7.03 18.21
N ALA A 349 17.34 6.02 17.61
CA ALA A 349 17.53 5.94 16.16
C ALA A 349 17.48 4.48 15.69
N PRO A 350 16.78 4.18 14.57
CA PRO A 350 16.66 2.82 14.06
C PRO A 350 17.98 2.33 13.48
N ALA A 351 18.26 1.04 13.61
CA ALA A 351 19.34 0.41 12.84
C ALA A 351 19.04 0.48 11.34
N VAL A 352 20.10 0.50 10.55
CA VAL A 352 20.02 0.53 9.09
C VAL A 352 20.69 -0.70 8.53
N PHE A 353 19.94 -1.42 7.70
CA PHE A 353 20.43 -2.56 6.95
C PHE A 353 20.34 -2.27 5.46
N LYS A 354 21.26 -2.82 4.69
CA LYS A 354 21.26 -2.79 3.24
C LYS A 354 21.22 -4.21 2.72
N ARG A 355 20.35 -4.47 1.74
CA ARG A 355 20.28 -5.73 1.01
C ARG A 355 20.68 -5.51 -0.43
N GLY A 356 21.66 -6.28 -0.87
CA GLY A 356 22.30 -6.13 -2.17
C GLY A 356 23.21 -4.89 -2.27
N LYS A 357 24.08 -4.92 -3.27
CA LYS A 357 24.93 -3.79 -3.67
C LYS A 357 24.13 -2.80 -4.51
N SER A 358 24.67 -1.60 -4.69
CA SER A 358 24.05 -0.55 -5.54
C SER A 358 23.85 -1.01 -7.00
N THR A 359 24.58 -2.04 -7.46
CA THR A 359 24.46 -2.69 -8.77
C THR A 359 23.36 -3.77 -8.86
N GLY A 360 22.78 -4.20 -7.73
CA GLY A 360 21.81 -5.29 -7.68
C GLY A 360 22.39 -6.68 -7.39
N GLU A 361 23.69 -6.81 -7.19
CA GLU A 361 24.35 -8.06 -6.77
C GLU A 361 24.15 -8.35 -5.27
N GLY A 362 24.19 -9.62 -4.85
CA GLY A 362 24.19 -10.00 -3.43
C GLY A 362 22.87 -9.76 -2.68
N PHE A 363 21.73 -9.87 -3.37
CA PHE A 363 20.39 -9.65 -2.80
C PHE A 363 19.95 -10.72 -1.78
N ASP A 364 20.68 -11.83 -1.72
CA ASP A 364 20.61 -12.90 -0.73
C ASP A 364 21.34 -12.55 0.57
N HIS A 365 22.07 -11.44 0.62
CA HIS A 365 22.78 -10.97 1.80
C HIS A 365 22.24 -9.63 2.29
N GLU A 366 22.20 -9.52 3.61
CA GLU A 366 21.83 -8.30 4.30
C GLU A 366 23.00 -7.84 5.17
N THR A 367 23.49 -6.64 4.90
CA THR A 367 24.60 -6.01 5.61
C THR A 367 24.06 -4.95 6.55
N LYS A 368 24.47 -5.00 7.82
CA LYS A 368 24.17 -3.94 8.78
C LYS A 368 25.10 -2.76 8.50
N LEU A 369 24.51 -1.60 8.19
CA LEU A 369 25.25 -0.36 7.96
C LEU A 369 25.43 0.44 9.25
N LEU A 370 24.37 0.50 10.07
CA LEU A 370 24.36 1.28 11.30
C LEU A 370 23.59 0.56 12.40
N ASP A 371 24.13 0.61 13.61
CA ASP A 371 23.49 0.06 14.81
C ASP A 371 22.30 0.91 15.29
N ILE A 372 21.48 0.29 16.15
CA ILE A 372 20.45 0.98 16.92
C ILE A 372 21.13 1.96 17.88
N VAL A 373 20.55 3.14 18.05
CA VAL A 373 20.89 4.03 19.16
C VAL A 373 19.81 3.90 20.23
N GLU A 374 20.15 3.29 21.36
CA GLU A 374 19.25 3.07 22.49
C GLU A 374 19.32 4.26 23.46
N GLY A 375 18.19 4.60 24.09
CA GLY A 375 18.16 5.58 25.17
C GLY A 375 18.93 5.07 26.40
N SER A 376 19.42 6.00 27.23
CA SER A 376 20.18 5.64 28.44
C SER A 376 19.32 4.76 29.37
N LYS A 377 19.85 3.74 30.04
CA LYS A 377 19.03 2.94 30.97
C LYS A 377 18.69 3.72 32.23
#